data_AF-A0A6G3TLU5-F1
#
_entry.id   AF-A0A6G3TLU5-F1
#
_cell.length_a   1.000
_cell.length_b   1.000
_cell.length_c   1.000
_cell.angle_alpha   90.00
_cell.angle_beta   90.00
_cell.angle_gamma   90.00
#
_symmetry.space_group_name_H-M   'P 1'
#
loop_
_entity.id
_entity.type
_entity.pdbx_description
1 polymer ?
#
loop_
_entity_poly.entity_id
_entity_poly.type
_entity_poly.pdbx_seq_one_letter_code
_entity_poly.pdbx_strand_id
1 'polypeptide(L)'
;MVKRRRAENAELYAAGPADRAAELGYKRRISPQKAPVHSHGQEVFFNGKNYITPDVDGHNVSDGWKMFNKKGQRIGTYDADLNYIKK
;
A
#
# COMPACT_ATOMS: atom_id res chain seq x y z
N MET A 1 23.06 1.50 -16.68
CA MET A 1 23.51 2.28 -15.50
C MET A 1 22.38 2.68 -14.53
N VAL A 2 21.15 2.13 -14.64
CA VAL A 2 20.00 2.53 -13.79
C VAL A 2 19.74 1.57 -12.61
N LYS A 3 20.10 0.29 -12.73
CA LYS A 3 19.82 -0.72 -11.68
C LYS A 3 20.65 -0.55 -10.39
N ARG A 4 21.88 -0.04 -10.46
CA ARG A 4 22.75 0.16 -9.28
C ARG A 4 22.36 1.37 -8.42
N ARG A 5 21.76 2.40 -9.01
CA ARG A 5 21.39 3.65 -8.30
C ARG A 5 20.15 3.51 -7.40
N ARG A 6 19.32 2.48 -7.62
CA ARG A 6 18.17 2.17 -6.75
C ARG A 6 18.58 1.48 -5.45
N ALA A 7 19.63 0.66 -5.47
CA ALA A 7 20.11 -0.05 -4.29
C ALA A 7 20.83 0.88 -3.30
N GLU A 8 21.70 1.77 -3.79
CA GLU A 8 22.41 2.76 -2.95
C GLU A 8 21.50 3.86 -2.38
N ASN A 9 20.34 4.12 -2.98
CA ASN A 9 19.36 5.10 -2.48
C ASN A 9 18.29 4.49 -1.56
N ALA A 10 18.25 3.16 -1.40
CA ALA A 10 17.26 2.50 -0.55
C ALA A 10 17.44 2.84 0.94
N GLU A 11 18.65 3.20 1.37
CA GLU A 11 18.92 3.69 2.73
C GLU A 11 18.56 5.17 2.92
N LEU A 12 18.49 5.95 1.82
CA LEU A 12 18.22 7.40 1.86
C LEU A 12 16.72 7.73 1.70
N TYR A 13 15.95 6.84 1.07
CA TYR A 13 14.49 6.90 1.02
C TYR A 13 13.95 5.76 1.87
N ALA A 14 13.35 6.05 3.01
CA ALA A 14 12.48 5.09 3.69
C ALA A 14 11.58 4.44 2.62
N ALA A 15 11.58 3.10 2.56
CA ALA A 15 10.93 2.34 1.50
C ALA A 15 9.55 2.91 1.20
N GLY A 16 9.36 3.39 -0.04
CA GLY A 16 8.12 4.04 -0.41
C GLY A 16 6.94 3.08 -0.31
N PRO A 17 5.69 3.56 -0.31
CA PRO A 17 4.53 2.67 -0.20
C PRO A 17 4.52 1.56 -1.25
N ALA A 18 5.02 1.81 -2.45
CA ALA A 18 5.14 0.78 -3.49
C ALA A 18 6.14 -0.33 -3.14
N ASP A 19 7.27 0.00 -2.52
CA ASP A 19 8.29 -0.98 -2.15
C ASP A 19 7.78 -1.82 -0.96
N ARG A 20 7.19 -1.19 0.06
CA ARG A 20 6.56 -1.88 1.20
C ARG A 20 5.40 -2.77 0.77
N ALA A 21 4.54 -2.29 -0.13
CA ALA A 21 3.47 -3.11 -0.69
C ALA A 21 4.01 -4.32 -1.46
N ALA A 22 5.12 -4.17 -2.18
CA ALA A 22 5.74 -5.27 -2.91
C ALA A 22 6.30 -6.36 -1.98
N GLU A 23 6.89 -5.98 -0.84
CA GLU A 23 7.34 -6.91 0.21
C GLU A 23 6.18 -7.74 0.79
N LEU A 24 5.00 -7.13 0.91
CA LEU A 24 3.75 -7.80 1.34
C LEU A 24 3.06 -8.62 0.22
N GLY A 25 3.68 -8.72 -0.96
CA GLY A 25 3.14 -9.47 -2.10
C GLY A 25 2.13 -8.70 -2.97
N TYR A 26 1.91 -7.41 -2.73
CA TYR A 26 1.04 -6.56 -3.53
C TYR A 26 1.79 -5.96 -4.72
N LYS A 27 2.19 -6.82 -5.65
CA LYS A 27 3.05 -6.49 -6.79
C LYS A 27 2.38 -5.64 -7.86
N ARG A 28 1.04 -5.53 -7.86
CA ARG A 28 0.30 -4.80 -8.89
C ARG A 28 -0.17 -3.45 -8.37
N ARG A 29 0.51 -2.38 -8.81
CA ARG A 29 0.06 -0.99 -8.63
C ARG A 29 -1.06 -0.66 -9.61
N ILE A 30 -2.10 -0.01 -9.12
CA ILE A 30 -3.29 0.43 -9.85
C ILE A 30 -3.46 1.91 -9.60
N SER A 31 -3.67 2.68 -10.68
CA SER A 31 -3.95 4.11 -10.56
C SER A 31 -5.28 4.34 -9.82
N PRO A 32 -5.37 5.34 -8.92
CA PRO A 32 -6.59 5.68 -8.19
C PRO A 32 -7.84 5.76 -9.09
N GLN A 33 -7.69 6.30 -10.31
CA GLN A 33 -8.77 6.47 -11.28
C GLN A 33 -9.30 5.17 -11.88
N LYS A 34 -8.52 4.09 -11.81
CA LYS A 34 -8.85 2.76 -12.37
C LYS A 34 -9.17 1.72 -11.31
N ALA A 35 -8.98 2.06 -10.04
CA ALA A 35 -9.18 1.14 -8.94
C ALA A 35 -10.67 1.09 -8.56
N PRO A 36 -11.20 -0.07 -8.17
CA PRO A 36 -12.58 -0.19 -7.67
C PRO A 36 -12.76 0.41 -6.25
N VAL A 37 -11.74 1.10 -5.73
CA VAL A 37 -11.72 1.70 -4.38
C VAL A 37 -11.58 3.21 -4.49
N HIS A 38 -12.30 3.93 -3.64
CA HIS A 38 -12.17 5.39 -3.51
C HIS A 38 -10.96 5.71 -2.62
N SER A 39 -9.77 5.77 -3.22
CA SER A 39 -8.51 6.00 -2.51
C SER A 39 -8.14 7.48 -2.37
N HIS A 40 -9.03 8.41 -2.75
CA HIS A 40 -8.79 9.87 -2.70
C HIS A 40 -7.46 10.32 -3.34
N GLY A 41 -7.08 9.70 -4.47
CA GLY A 41 -5.84 10.02 -5.18
C GLY A 41 -4.61 9.25 -4.69
N GLN A 42 -4.74 8.40 -3.67
CA GLN A 42 -3.66 7.54 -3.21
C GLN A 42 -3.47 6.31 -4.11
N GLU A 43 -2.24 5.82 -4.16
CA GLU A 43 -1.89 4.61 -4.88
C GLU A 43 -2.62 3.40 -4.32
N VAL A 44 -3.06 2.51 -5.22
CA VAL A 44 -3.74 1.27 -4.84
C VAL A 44 -2.87 0.10 -5.26
N PHE A 45 -2.64 -0.84 -4.35
CA PHE A 45 -1.87 -2.06 -4.64
C PHE A 45 -2.77 -3.28 -4.53
N PHE A 46 -2.55 -4.29 -5.38
CA PHE A 46 -3.35 -5.50 -5.47
C PHE A 46 -2.48 -6.76 -5.50
N ASN A 47 -2.89 -7.79 -4.75
CA ASN A 47 -2.18 -9.06 -4.64
C ASN A 47 -2.90 -10.25 -5.31
N GLY A 48 -4.02 -10.04 -5.99
CA GLY A 48 -4.85 -11.11 -6.55
C GLY A 48 -6.15 -11.37 -5.77
N LYS A 49 -6.16 -11.04 -4.48
CA LYS A 49 -7.29 -11.27 -3.57
C LYS A 49 -7.92 -9.96 -3.09
N ASN A 50 -7.11 -9.05 -2.57
CA ASN A 50 -7.54 -7.82 -1.92
C ASN A 50 -6.70 -6.63 -2.43
N TYR A 51 -7.15 -5.42 -2.11
CA TYR A 51 -6.44 -4.18 -2.36
C TYR A 51 -5.95 -3.56 -1.05
N ILE A 52 -4.83 -2.85 -1.09
CA ILE A 52 -4.37 -1.98 0.00
C ILE A 52 -4.08 -0.57 -0.51
N THR A 53 -4.32 0.42 0.35
CA THR A 53 -3.88 1.81 0.16
C THR A 53 -3.16 2.28 1.43
N PRO A 54 -2.15 3.16 1.34
CA PRO A 54 -1.44 3.65 2.53
C PRO A 54 -2.37 4.42 3.47
N ASP A 55 -2.21 4.27 4.78
CA ASP A 55 -2.96 5.02 5.80
C ASP A 55 -2.34 6.42 6.02
N VAL A 56 -2.44 7.29 5.00
CA VAL A 56 -1.78 8.62 4.98
C VAL A 56 -2.34 9.57 6.04
N ASP A 57 -3.57 9.34 6.49
CA ASP A 57 -4.25 10.14 7.49
C ASP A 57 -3.57 10.13 8.86
N GLY A 58 -2.59 9.23 9.12
CA GLY A 58 -1.63 9.33 10.23
C GLY A 58 -2.23 9.28 11.64
N HIS A 59 -3.56 9.22 11.76
CA HIS A 59 -4.28 9.33 13.02
C HIS A 59 -4.23 8.06 13.87
N ASN A 60 -3.83 6.91 13.30
CA ASN A 60 -3.96 5.62 13.99
C ASN A 60 -2.71 4.73 13.93
N VAL A 61 -1.91 4.84 12.87
CA VAL A 61 -0.79 3.91 12.61
C VAL A 61 0.26 4.56 11.72
N SER A 62 1.52 4.53 12.14
CA SER A 62 2.64 4.84 11.25
C SER A 62 2.77 3.74 10.21
N ASP A 63 2.83 4.12 8.93
CA ASP A 63 3.03 3.19 7.80
C ASP A 63 1.96 2.10 7.61
N GLY A 64 0.79 2.27 8.24
CA GLY A 64 -0.33 1.33 8.14
C GLY A 64 -1.01 1.28 6.77
N TRP A 65 -1.95 0.35 6.64
CA TRP A 65 -2.68 0.07 5.41
C TRP A 65 -4.20 0.07 5.61
N LYS A 66 -4.94 0.70 4.71
CA LYS A 66 -6.37 0.44 4.55
C LYS A 66 -6.55 -0.72 3.58
N MET A 67 -7.23 -1.78 3.99
CA MET A 67 -7.48 -2.95 3.13
C MET A 67 -8.91 -2.97 2.61
N PHE A 68 -9.06 -3.39 1.35
CA PHE A 68 -10.33 -3.54 0.67
C PHE A 68 -10.45 -4.92 0.05
N ASN A 69 -11.67 -5.47 0.05
CA ASN A 69 -11.94 -6.74 -0.63
C ASN A 69 -11.92 -6.57 -2.16
N LYS A 70 -12.04 -7.67 -2.90
CA LYS A 70 -12.10 -7.66 -4.38
C LYS A 70 -13.23 -6.79 -4.97
N LYS A 71 -14.27 -6.52 -4.18
CA LYS A 71 -15.41 -5.66 -4.56
C LYS A 71 -15.17 -4.17 -4.26
N GLY A 72 -14.01 -3.82 -3.73
CA GLY A 72 -13.65 -2.44 -3.37
C GLY A 72 -14.22 -1.97 -2.02
N GLN A 73 -14.76 -2.87 -1.20
CA GLN A 73 -15.31 -2.51 0.11
C GLN A 73 -14.19 -2.55 1.15
N ARG A 74 -14.07 -1.50 1.98
CA ARG A 74 -13.08 -1.46 3.08
C ARG A 74 -13.39 -2.53 4.11
N ILE A 75 -12.40 -3.35 4.43
CA ILE A 75 -12.52 -4.43 5.43
C ILE A 75 -11.76 -4.13 6.72
N GLY A 76 -10.89 -3.12 6.74
CA GLY A 76 -10.27 -2.60 7.96
C GLY A 76 -9.01 -1.77 7.72
N THR A 77 -8.43 -1.30 8.81
CA THR A 77 -7.08 -0.75 8.91
C THR A 77 -6.16 -1.77 9.56
N TYR A 78 -4.96 -1.87 9.01
CA TYR A 78 -3.92 -2.81 9.37
C TYR A 78 -2.62 -2.05 9.64
N ASP A 79 -1.75 -2.65 10.45
CA ASP A 79 -0.37 -2.14 10.61
C ASP A 79 0.48 -2.38 9.37
N ALA A 80 1.75 -1.96 9.43
CA ALA A 80 2.70 -2.09 8.33
C ALA A 80 2.88 -3.55 7.85
N ASP A 81 2.67 -4.53 8.73
CA ASP A 81 2.85 -5.97 8.48
C ASP A 81 1.53 -6.70 8.15
N LEU A 82 0.43 -5.96 7.98
CA LEU A 82 -0.92 -6.49 7.74
C LEU A 82 -1.53 -7.23 8.93
N ASN A 83 -1.17 -6.88 10.16
CA ASN A 83 -1.95 -7.25 11.33
C ASN A 83 -3.16 -6.31 11.47
N TYR A 84 -4.33 -6.90 11.70
CA TYR A 84 -5.56 -6.13 11.83
C TYR A 84 -5.54 -5.29 13.11
N ILE A 85 -5.79 -3.99 12.97
CA ILE A 85 -5.88 -3.07 14.11
C ILE A 85 -7.33 -2.81 14.45
N LYS A 86 -8.10 -2.30 13.49
CA LYS A 86 -9.51 -1.93 13.68
C LYS A 86 -10.26 -1.72 12.35
N LYS A 87 -11.59 -1.78 12.41
CA LYS A 87 -12.49 -1.56 11.26
C LYS A 87 -12.90 -0.10 11.16
#